data_AF-A0A956IAD4-F1
#
_entry.id   AF-A0A956IAD4-F1
#
_cell.length_a   1.000
_cell.length_b   1.000
_cell.length_c   1.000
_cell.angle_alpha   90.00
_cell.angle_beta   90.00
_cell.angle_gamma   90.00
#
_symmetry.space_group_name_H-M   'P 1'
#
loop_
_entity.id
_entity.type
_entity.pdbx_description
1 polymer ?
#
loop_
_entity_poly.entity_id
_entity_poly.type
_entity_poly.pdbx_seq_one_letter_code
_entity_poly.pdbx_strand_id
1 'polypeptide(L)'
;GAVAIEVDIAHTYRGDLRVAVEHGGRTWTLQDQEGGNADDLVQTFALDATGDAFSGDPSGTWTLHVSDHAGADVGTLRSWAVVVTP
;
A
#
# COMPACT_ATOMS: atom_id res chain seq x y z
N GLY A 1 -3.06 6.76 -18.71
CA GLY A 1 -2.14 6.01 -17.86
C GLY A 1 -2.78 5.56 -16.58
N ALA A 2 -2.40 4.38 -16.11
CA ALA A 2 -2.82 3.83 -14.82
C ALA A 2 -1.65 3.91 -13.81
N VAL A 3 -1.99 4.08 -12.54
CA VAL A 3 -1.02 4.10 -11.44
C VAL A 3 -1.25 2.89 -10.53
N ALA A 4 -0.17 2.24 -10.17
CA ALA A 4 -0.17 1.17 -9.17
C ALA A 4 0.92 1.39 -8.13
N ILE A 5 0.68 0.85 -6.93
CA ILE A 5 1.65 0.85 -5.83
C ILE A 5 2.11 -0.58 -5.59
N GLU A 6 3.41 -0.80 -5.68
CA GLU A 6 4.03 -2.07 -5.29
C GLU A 6 4.54 -1.96 -3.86
N VAL A 7 4.33 -2.99 -3.07
CA VAL A 7 4.87 -3.11 -1.72
C VAL A 7 5.45 -4.51 -1.50
N ASP A 8 6.56 -4.57 -0.77
CA ASP A 8 7.12 -5.77 -0.16
C ASP A 8 7.38 -5.47 1.32
N ILE A 9 6.54 -6.02 2.17
CA ILE A 9 6.60 -5.86 3.62
C ILE A 9 6.74 -7.24 4.25
N ALA A 10 7.86 -7.45 4.94
CA ALA A 10 8.03 -8.59 5.83
C ALA A 10 7.13 -8.42 7.05
N HIS A 11 6.24 -9.35 7.34
CA HIS A 11 5.43 -9.31 8.56
C HIS A 11 4.93 -10.70 8.92
N THR A 12 4.89 -11.02 10.21
CA THR A 12 4.39 -12.33 10.69
C THR A 12 2.92 -12.52 10.34
N TYR A 13 2.09 -11.49 10.53
CA TYR A 13 0.69 -11.52 10.10
C TYR A 13 0.33 -10.26 9.32
N ARG A 14 0.13 -10.38 8.01
CA ARG A 14 -0.25 -9.23 7.15
C ARG A 14 -1.67 -8.73 7.44
N GLY A 15 -2.48 -9.55 8.10
CA GLY A 15 -3.80 -9.18 8.60
C GLY A 15 -3.79 -8.11 9.69
N ASP A 16 -2.62 -7.77 10.24
CA ASP A 16 -2.50 -6.69 11.23
C ASP A 16 -2.15 -5.34 10.56
N LEU A 17 -1.76 -5.37 9.29
CA LEU A 17 -1.28 -4.20 8.58
C LEU A 17 -2.43 -3.36 8.02
N ARG A 18 -2.29 -2.04 8.21
CA ARG A 18 -2.97 -1.02 7.41
C ARG A 18 -1.95 -0.31 6.54
N VAL A 19 -2.22 -0.29 5.24
CA VAL A 19 -1.37 0.37 4.24
C VAL A 19 -2.21 1.32 3.40
N ALA A 20 -1.76 2.55 3.28
CA ALA A 20 -2.35 3.55 2.41
C ALA A 20 -1.25 4.33 1.69
N VAL A 21 -1.60 4.89 0.54
CA VAL A 21 -0.73 5.83 -0.17
C VAL A 21 -1.39 7.19 -0.27
N GLU A 22 -0.62 8.24 -0.12
CA GLU A 22 -1.06 9.63 -0.27
C GLU A 22 -0.29 10.32 -1.40
N HIS A 23 -1.03 11.09 -2.22
CA HIS A 23 -0.46 11.94 -3.24
C HIS A 23 -1.38 13.13 -3.53
N GLY A 24 -0.80 14.33 -3.63
CA GLY A 24 -1.56 15.55 -3.97
C GLY A 24 -2.71 15.86 -3.01
N GLY A 25 -2.62 15.42 -1.74
CA GLY A 25 -3.67 15.59 -0.73
C GLY A 25 -4.83 14.58 -0.83
N ARG A 26 -4.72 13.57 -1.71
CA ARG A 26 -5.65 12.43 -1.79
C ARG A 26 -4.99 11.19 -1.18
N THR A 27 -5.79 10.31 -0.60
CA THR A 27 -5.33 9.08 0.05
C THR A 27 -6.10 7.88 -0.49
N TRP A 28 -5.38 6.81 -0.82
CA TRP A 28 -5.94 5.54 -1.25
C TRP A 28 -5.57 4.45 -0.26
N THR A 29 -6.57 3.77 0.29
CA THR A 29 -6.36 2.57 1.11
C THR A 29 -6.00 1.41 0.20
N LEU A 30 -4.87 0.75 0.49
CA LEU A 30 -4.37 -0.39 -0.27
C LEU A 30 -4.67 -1.70 0.47
N GLN A 31 -4.54 -1.70 1.79
CA GLN A 31 -4.72 -2.85 2.68
C GLN A 31 -5.35 -2.34 3.99
N ASP A 32 -6.39 -3.01 4.49
CA ASP A 32 -6.98 -2.73 5.82
C ASP A 32 -7.22 -4.00 6.61
N GLN A 33 -6.17 -4.51 7.26
CA GLN A 33 -6.21 -5.69 8.12
C GLN A 33 -6.77 -6.95 7.42
N GLU A 34 -6.38 -7.14 6.16
CA GLU A 34 -6.87 -8.23 5.31
C GLU A 34 -5.87 -9.39 5.21
N GLY A 35 -6.37 -10.61 4.96
CA GLY A 35 -5.53 -11.79 4.77
C GLY A 35 -5.20 -12.58 6.04
N GLY A 36 -5.70 -12.15 7.20
CA GLY A 36 -5.66 -12.92 8.45
C GLY A 36 -4.23 -13.28 8.88
N ASN A 37 -4.02 -14.54 9.22
CA ASN A 37 -2.74 -15.06 9.73
C ASN A 37 -1.71 -15.40 8.65
N ALA A 38 -1.87 -14.88 7.43
CA ALA A 38 -0.89 -15.06 6.38
C ALA A 38 0.30 -14.11 6.58
N ASP A 39 1.50 -14.65 6.43
CA ASP A 39 2.75 -13.89 6.46
C ASP A 39 2.91 -13.01 5.21
N ASP A 40 3.70 -11.95 5.35
CA ASP A 40 4.20 -11.02 4.33
C ASP A 40 3.11 -10.34 3.44
N LEU A 41 3.35 -9.06 3.12
CA LEU A 41 2.57 -8.33 2.13
C LEU A 41 3.44 -8.01 0.93
N VAL A 42 3.41 -8.89 -0.08
CA VAL A 42 4.07 -8.69 -1.37
C VAL A 42 2.98 -8.58 -2.44
N GLN A 43 2.64 -7.35 -2.82
CA GLN A 43 1.49 -7.09 -3.68
C GLN A 43 1.63 -5.80 -4.50
N THR A 44 0.97 -5.80 -5.65
CA THR A 44 0.77 -4.62 -6.51
C THR A 44 -0.69 -4.20 -6.43
N PHE A 45 -0.94 -2.96 -6.04
CA PHE A 45 -2.28 -2.37 -5.93
C PHE A 45 -2.51 -1.36 -7.03
N ALA A 46 -3.36 -1.67 -8.01
CA ALA A 46 -3.82 -0.67 -8.98
C ALA A 46 -4.76 0.31 -8.27
N LEU A 47 -4.47 1.62 -8.33
CA LEU A 47 -5.30 2.63 -7.64
C LEU A 47 -6.73 2.64 -8.17
N ASP A 48 -6.92 2.33 -9.45
CA ASP A 48 -8.23 2.24 -10.08
C ASP A 48 -9.10 1.11 -9.53
N ALA A 49 -8.50 0.10 -8.88
CA ALA A 49 -9.20 -1.00 -8.24
C ALA A 49 -9.60 -0.70 -6.78
N THR A 50 -9.16 0.42 -6.21
CA THR A 50 -9.47 0.80 -4.81
C THR A 50 -10.86 1.38 -4.62
N GLY A 51 -11.61 1.61 -5.70
CA GLY A 51 -12.91 2.29 -5.68
C GLY A 51 -12.83 3.82 -5.73
N ASP A 52 -11.65 4.39 -5.50
CA ASP A 52 -11.32 5.80 -5.79
C ASP A 52 -10.24 5.85 -6.88
N ALA A 53 -10.64 5.88 -8.15
CA ALA A 53 -9.67 5.81 -9.24
C ALA A 53 -8.70 7.00 -9.25
N PHE A 54 -7.46 6.72 -9.64
CA PHE A 54 -6.47 7.78 -9.77
C PHE A 54 -6.81 8.65 -10.98
N SER A 55 -6.74 9.96 -10.78
CA SER A 55 -6.89 10.94 -11.85
C SER A 55 -6.00 12.13 -11.56
N GLY A 56 -5.21 12.54 -12.55
CA GLY A 56 -4.32 13.69 -12.45
C GLY A 56 -2.90 13.39 -12.93
N ASP A 57 -1.99 14.29 -12.57
CA ASP A 57 -0.57 14.17 -12.81
C ASP A 57 0.07 13.28 -11.73
N PRO A 58 0.76 12.18 -12.07
CA PRO A 58 1.45 11.34 -11.10
C PRO A 58 2.77 11.93 -10.59
N SER A 59 3.22 13.08 -11.13
CA SER A 59 4.47 13.72 -10.75
C SER A 59 4.42 14.32 -9.34
N GLY A 60 5.54 14.28 -8.63
CA GLY A 60 5.68 14.84 -7.29
C GLY A 60 5.79 13.78 -6.20
N THR A 61 5.54 14.18 -4.96
CA THR A 61 5.77 13.32 -3.79
C THR A 61 4.62 12.35 -3.59
N TRP A 62 4.98 11.10 -3.36
CA TRP A 62 4.09 10.05 -2.88
C TRP A 62 4.54 9.64 -1.48
N THR A 63 3.58 9.46 -0.58
CA THR A 63 3.84 9.04 0.81
C THR A 63 3.15 7.71 1.05
N LEU A 64 3.93 6.67 1.36
CA LEU A 64 3.39 5.40 1.84
C LEU A 64 3.23 5.45 3.35
N HIS A 65 2.01 5.20 3.82
CA HIS A 65 1.69 5.07 5.23
C HIS A 65 1.52 3.58 5.56
N VAL A 66 2.32 3.07 6.49
CA VAL A 66 2.28 1.68 6.96
C VAL A 66 2.12 1.70 8.48
N SER A 67 1.15 0.95 8.99
CA SER A 67 0.95 0.79 10.42
C SER A 67 0.53 -0.63 10.76
N ASP A 68 1.06 -1.13 11.87
CA ASP A 68 0.71 -2.40 12.48
C ASP A 68 -0.24 -2.15 13.67
N HIS A 69 -1.34 -2.88 13.71
CA HIS A 69 -2.41 -2.74 14.72
C HIS A 69 -2.46 -3.92 15.70
N ALA A 70 -1.46 -4.81 15.70
CA ALA A 70 -1.29 -5.87 16.68
C ALA A 70 0.08 -5.80 17.37
N GLY A 71 0.11 -5.31 18.61
CA GLY A 71 1.35 -4.90 19.27
C GLY A 71 2.35 -6.00 19.69
N ALA A 72 2.19 -7.25 19.25
CA ALA A 72 3.12 -8.34 19.55
C ALA A 72 4.10 -8.63 18.41
N ASP A 73 3.68 -8.39 17.17
CA ASP A 73 4.44 -8.71 15.98
C ASP A 73 5.27 -7.51 15.52
N VAL A 74 6.29 -7.78 14.71
CA VAL A 74 7.16 -6.75 14.13
C VAL A 74 7.47 -7.11 12.68
N GLY A 75 7.64 -6.09 11.85
CA GLY A 75 7.96 -6.28 10.44
C GLY A 75 9.01 -5.33 9.90
N THR A 76 9.20 -5.40 8.58
CA THR A 76 10.14 -4.56 7.86
C THR A 76 9.58 -4.25 6.48
N LEU A 77 9.44 -2.95 6.17
CA LEU A 77 9.24 -2.51 4.79
C LEU A 77 10.54 -2.77 4.01
N ARG A 78 10.54 -3.77 3.13
CA ARG A 78 11.72 -4.13 2.33
C ARG A 78 11.84 -3.22 1.12
N SER A 79 10.74 -3.00 0.42
CA SER A 79 10.68 -2.09 -0.73
C SER A 79 9.26 -1.62 -1.03
N TRP A 80 9.15 -0.52 -1.78
CA TRP A 80 7.92 -0.07 -2.39
C TRP A 80 8.21 0.77 -3.63
N ALA A 81 7.24 0.87 -4.53
CA ALA A 81 7.37 1.66 -5.74
C ALA A 81 6.02 2.25 -6.20
N VAL A 82 6.09 3.39 -6.88
CA VAL A 82 4.99 3.93 -7.68
C VAL A 82 5.23 3.53 -9.13
N VAL A 83 4.30 2.78 -9.70
CA VAL A 83 4.36 2.32 -11.09
C VAL A 83 3.38 3.14 -11.91
N VAL A 84 3.91 3.89 -12.86
CA VAL A 84 3.11 4.70 -13.80
C VAL A 84 3.17 4.04 -15.17
N THR A 85 2.00 3.65 -15.69
CA THR A 85 1.86 3.16 -17.05
C THR A 85 1.23 4.24 -17.94
N PRO A 86 1.71 4.47 -19.17
CA PRO A 86 1.14 5.46 -20.10
C PRO A 86 -0.33 5.21 -20.47
#